data_AF-A0A3N2K4D9-F1
#
_entry.id   AF-A0A3N2K4D9-F1
#
_cell.length_a   1.000
_cell.length_b   1.000
_cell.length_c   1.000
_cell.angle_alpha   90.00
_cell.angle_beta   90.00
_cell.angle_gamma   90.00
#
_symmetry.space_group_name_H-M   'P 1'
#
loop_
_entity.id
_entity.type
_entity.pdbx_description
1 polymer ?
#
loop_
_entity_poly.entity_id
_entity_poly.type
_entity_poly.pdbx_seq_one_letter_code
_entity_poly.pdbx_strand_id
1 'polypeptide(L)'
;MVGDTPATSFWHIGRFAIDSTSGFSTVTLFKQLMTLAVAPILREEDSYMIAETDSHLLRVMNALGIETRQIGNPLIYLASETIPVCSSKKGLTKFYKRCYPLLAAS
;
A
#
# COMPACT_ATOMS: atom_id res chain seq x y z
N MET A 1 4.80 -18.64 32.38
CA MET A 1 3.79 -18.21 31.39
C MET A 1 4.46 -17.19 30.48
N VAL A 2 5.14 -17.66 29.42
CA VAL A 2 5.57 -16.76 28.33
C VAL A 2 4.28 -16.57 27.52
N GLY A 3 3.67 -15.40 27.62
CA GLY A 3 2.50 -15.09 26.80
C GLY A 3 2.95 -15.09 25.34
N ASP A 4 2.28 -15.88 24.50
CA ASP A 4 2.43 -15.78 23.05
C ASP A 4 2.15 -14.33 22.67
N THR A 5 3.21 -13.59 22.38
CA THR A 5 3.08 -12.26 21.83
C THR A 5 2.57 -12.47 20.41
N PRO A 6 1.45 -11.85 19.99
CA PRO A 6 0.93 -12.04 18.64
C PRO A 6 2.06 -11.78 17.63
N ALA A 7 2.31 -12.76 16.75
CA ALA A 7 3.39 -12.65 15.77
C ALA A 7 3.02 -11.57 14.74
N THR A 8 3.70 -10.43 14.79
CA THR A 8 3.50 -9.35 13.82
C THR A 8 3.86 -9.83 12.41
N SER A 9 2.92 -9.67 11.47
CA SER A 9 3.10 -10.09 10.08
C SER A 9 3.54 -8.94 9.18
N PHE A 10 4.56 -9.17 8.34
CA PHE A 10 5.07 -8.17 7.40
C PHE A 10 4.82 -8.60 5.96
N TRP A 11 4.21 -7.71 5.18
CA TRP A 11 3.83 -7.94 3.80
C TRP A 11 4.51 -6.92 2.90
N HIS A 12 5.25 -7.38 1.90
CA HIS A 12 5.84 -6.51 0.91
C HIS A 12 4.90 -6.31 -0.28
N ILE A 13 4.59 -5.05 -0.62
CA ILE A 13 3.91 -4.69 -1.88
C ILE A 13 4.94 -4.01 -2.78
N GLY A 14 5.13 -4.56 -3.98
CA GLY A 14 6.03 -3.99 -4.98
C GLY A 14 5.65 -4.43 -6.39
N ARG A 15 6.44 -3.97 -7.38
CA ARG A 15 6.20 -4.24 -8.82
C ARG A 15 4.79 -3.83 -9.28
N PHE A 16 4.28 -2.72 -8.76
CA PHE A 16 3.00 -2.19 -9.16
C PHE A 16 3.10 -1.57 -10.57
N ALA A 17 2.32 -2.08 -11.53
CA ALA A 17 2.32 -1.61 -12.91
C ALA A 17 0.89 -1.52 -13.44
N ILE A 18 0.56 -0.42 -14.12
CA ILE A 18 -0.70 -0.23 -14.82
C ILE A 18 -0.39 0.24 -16.23
N ASP A 19 -0.99 -0.41 -17.22
CA ASP A 19 -0.98 0.06 -18.60
C ASP A 19 -1.91 1.27 -18.75
N SER A 20 -1.31 2.43 -19.06
CA SER A 20 -2.02 3.69 -19.31
C SER A 20 -2.84 3.68 -20.60
N THR A 21 -2.65 2.69 -21.48
CA THR A 21 -3.35 2.58 -22.77
C THR A 21 -4.59 1.68 -22.71
N SER A 22 -4.88 1.08 -21.56
CA SER A 22 -5.97 0.13 -21.35
C SER A 22 -7.39 0.71 -21.52
N GLY A 23 -7.54 2.01 -21.78
CA GLY A 23 -8.84 2.70 -21.91
C GLY A 23 -9.57 2.94 -20.59
N PHE A 24 -9.06 2.37 -19.49
CA PHE A 24 -9.57 2.60 -18.13
C PHE A 24 -8.83 3.73 -17.43
N SER A 25 -9.48 4.34 -16.44
CA SER A 25 -8.81 5.30 -15.56
C SER A 25 -7.71 4.61 -14.76
N THR A 26 -6.45 5.01 -15.00
CA THR A 26 -5.27 4.53 -14.25
C THR A 26 -5.46 4.68 -12.75
N VAL A 27 -6.10 5.77 -12.30
CA VAL A 27 -6.37 6.01 -10.88
C VAL A 27 -7.42 5.04 -10.32
N THR A 28 -8.44 4.69 -11.10
CA THR A 28 -9.45 3.70 -10.69
C THR A 28 -8.82 2.31 -10.58
N LEU A 29 -8.05 1.91 -11.60
CA LEU A 29 -7.29 0.65 -11.58
C LEU A 29 -6.32 0.61 -10.39
N PHE A 30 -5.61 1.71 -10.11
CA PHE A 30 -4.73 1.81 -8.95
C PHE A 30 -5.48 1.53 -7.65
N LYS A 31 -6.63 2.18 -7.44
CA LYS A 31 -7.44 1.99 -6.24
C LYS A 31 -7.91 0.54 -6.11
N GLN A 32 -8.38 -0.08 -7.18
CA GLN A 32 -8.88 -1.46 -7.16
C GLN A 32 -7.76 -2.45 -6.88
N LEU A 33 -6.64 -2.38 -7.61
CA LEU A 33 -5.49 -3.26 -7.43
C LEU A 33 -4.87 -3.10 -6.04
N MET A 34 -4.69 -1.87 -5.54
CA MET A 34 -4.18 -1.65 -4.19
C MET A 34 -5.16 -2.14 -3.12
N THR A 35 -6.48 -2.01 -3.33
CA THR A 35 -7.50 -2.58 -2.42
C THR A 35 -7.39 -4.10 -2.33
N LEU A 36 -7.21 -4.77 -3.48
CA LEU A 36 -6.98 -6.22 -3.52
C LEU A 36 -5.67 -6.60 -2.83
N ALA A 37 -4.59 -5.84 -3.05
CA ALA A 37 -3.27 -6.10 -2.48
C ALA A 37 -3.24 -5.96 -0.94
N VAL A 38 -3.97 -5.00 -0.36
CA VAL A 38 -4.00 -4.80 1.10
C VAL A 38 -5.02 -5.69 1.82
N ALA A 39 -5.99 -6.28 1.10
CA ALA A 39 -7.01 -7.16 1.67
C ALA A 39 -6.45 -8.30 2.54
N PRO A 40 -5.42 -9.08 2.12
CA PRO A 40 -4.83 -10.11 2.98
C PRO A 40 -4.13 -9.50 4.20
N ILE A 41 -3.47 -8.36 4.07
CA ILE A 41 -2.76 -7.68 5.17
C ILE A 41 -3.75 -7.32 6.30
N LEU A 42 -4.94 -6.86 5.95
CA LEU A 42 -5.97 -6.45 6.92
C LEU A 42 -6.63 -7.62 7.66
N ARG A 43 -6.47 -8.86 7.18
CA ARG A 43 -7.01 -10.07 7.83
C ARG A 43 -6.17 -10.53 9.02
N GLU A 44 -4.88 -10.21 9.01
CA GLU A 44 -3.96 -10.52 10.11
C GLU A 44 -4.28 -9.70 11.37
N GLU A 45 -3.98 -10.24 12.55
CA GLU A 45 -4.24 -9.58 13.83
C GLU A 45 -3.42 -8.29 13.99
N ASP A 46 -2.09 -8.41 13.85
CA ASP A 46 -1.12 -7.32 13.79
C ASP A 46 -0.27 -7.45 12.53
N SER A 47 -0.27 -6.39 11.71
CA SER A 47 0.39 -6.44 10.41
C SER A 47 0.83 -5.10 9.87
N TYR A 48 1.86 -5.17 9.04
CA TYR A 48 2.45 -4.04 8.36
C TYR A 48 2.64 -4.34 6.87
N MET A 49 2.27 -3.38 6.03
CA MET A 49 2.77 -3.29 4.66
C MET A 49 4.15 -2.64 4.69
N ILE A 50 5.08 -3.16 3.90
CA ILE A 50 6.35 -2.53 3.52
C ILE A 50 6.35 -2.33 2.00
N ALA A 51 6.84 -1.19 1.53
CA ALA A 51 6.99 -0.92 0.10
C ALA A 51 8.18 0.03 -0.15
N GLU A 52 8.76 -0.07 -1.34
CA GLU A 52 9.65 0.93 -1.91
C GLU A 52 8.89 1.68 -3.00
N THR A 53 8.91 3.00 -2.95
CA THR A 53 8.13 3.84 -3.87
C THR A 53 8.90 5.10 -4.24
N ASP A 54 8.67 5.61 -5.45
CA ASP A 54 9.09 6.97 -5.76
C ASP A 54 8.27 8.01 -4.98
N SER A 55 8.77 9.26 -4.97
CA SER A 55 8.13 10.37 -4.25
C SER A 55 6.75 10.75 -4.81
N HIS A 56 6.48 10.50 -6.09
CA HIS A 56 5.19 10.80 -6.71
C HIS A 56 4.12 9.80 -6.28
N LEU A 57 4.41 8.51 -6.38
CA LEU A 57 3.52 7.44 -5.93
C LEU A 57 3.29 7.52 -4.40
N LEU A 58 4.31 7.87 -3.62
CA LEU A 58 4.14 8.09 -2.17
C LEU A 58 3.11 9.19 -1.88
N ARG A 59 3.17 10.31 -2.61
CA ARG A 59 2.19 11.40 -2.48
C ARG A 59 0.79 10.93 -2.88
N VAL A 60 0.67 10.15 -3.95
CA VAL A 60 -0.61 9.57 -4.39
C VAL A 60 -1.19 8.63 -3.33
N MET A 61 -0.39 7.73 -2.75
CA MET A 61 -0.81 6.83 -1.68
C MET A 61 -1.33 7.61 -0.46
N ASN A 62 -0.60 8.63 -0.01
CA ASN A 62 -0.98 9.47 1.12
C ASN A 62 -2.24 10.30 0.85
N ALA A 63 -2.39 10.85 -0.37
CA ALA A 63 -3.59 11.57 -0.79
C ALA A 63 -4.82 10.64 -0.86
N LEU A 64 -4.59 9.36 -1.17
CA LEU A 64 -5.58 8.30 -1.06
C LEU A 64 -5.74 7.79 0.38
N GLY A 65 -5.22 8.47 1.40
CA GLY A 65 -5.44 8.13 2.80
C GLY A 65 -4.87 6.77 3.21
N ILE A 66 -3.82 6.30 2.52
CA ILE A 66 -2.91 5.30 3.06
C ILE A 66 -1.93 6.06 3.95
N GLU A 67 -1.92 5.78 5.25
CA GLU A 67 -1.02 6.45 6.19
C GLU A 67 0.33 5.73 6.18
N THR A 68 1.33 6.33 5.53
CA THR A 68 2.68 5.75 5.41
C THR A 68 3.67 6.42 6.37
N ARG A 69 4.69 5.66 6.78
CA ARG A 69 5.85 6.15 7.53
C ARG A 69 7.12 5.72 6.79
N GLN A 70 8.04 6.65 6.56
CA GLN A 70 9.36 6.32 6.04
C GLN A 70 10.16 5.51 7.06
N ILE A 71 10.81 4.43 6.62
CA ILE A 71 11.54 3.49 7.50
C ILE A 71 13.05 3.45 7.25
N GLY A 72 13.54 4.23 6.30
CA GLY A 72 14.96 4.32 5.98
C GLY A 72 15.27 5.54 5.12
N ASN A 73 16.55 5.81 4.90
CA ASN A 73 16.97 6.90 4.03
C ASN A 73 16.56 6.60 2.57
N PRO A 74 16.12 7.61 1.81
CA PRO A 74 15.85 7.42 0.39
C PRO A 74 17.14 7.09 -0.36
N LEU A 75 17.00 6.33 -1.45
CA LEU A 75 18.09 5.98 -2.35
C LEU A 75 17.78 6.52 -3.75
N ILE A 76 18.76 7.14 -4.40
CA ILE A 76 18.60 7.61 -5.78
C ILE A 76 18.92 6.44 -6.72
N TYR A 77 17.93 6.03 -7.51
CA TYR A 77 18.06 5.00 -8.53
C TYR A 77 17.49 5.52 -9.86
N LEU A 78 18.24 5.40 -10.95
CA LEU A 78 17.82 5.86 -12.29
C LEU A 78 17.23 7.29 -12.31
N ALA A 79 17.89 8.22 -11.62
CA ALA A 79 17.47 9.63 -11.47
C ALA A 79 16.12 9.85 -10.75
N SER A 80 15.58 8.83 -10.07
CA SER A 80 14.42 8.95 -9.19
C SER A 80 14.77 8.58 -7.75
N GLU A 81 14.20 9.30 -6.80
CA GLU A 81 14.32 8.99 -5.38
C GLU A 81 13.39 7.83 -5.03
N THR A 82 13.95 6.75 -4.48
CA THR A 82 13.22 5.57 -3.98
C THR A 82 13.17 5.64 -2.45
N ILE A 83 11.96 5.67 -1.90
CA ILE A 83 11.69 5.89 -0.48
C ILE A 83 11.12 4.59 0.11
N PRO A 84 11.80 3.94 1.07
CA PRO A 84 11.27 2.80 1.77
C PRO A 84 10.24 3.25 2.83
N VAL A 85 9.04 2.69 2.76
CA VAL A 85 7.92 3.04 3.64
C VAL A 85 7.27 1.82 4.27
N CYS A 86 6.62 2.04 5.42
CA CYS A 86 5.71 1.08 6.03
C CYS A 86 4.34 1.71 6.30
N SER A 87 3.29 0.88 6.35
CA SER A 87 1.98 1.26 6.89
C SER A 87 1.44 0.13 7.75
N SER A 88 0.91 0.47 8.93
CA SER A 88 0.24 -0.53 9.77
C SER A 88 -1.14 -0.87 9.21
N LYS A 89 -1.73 -1.99 9.67
CA LYS A 89 -3.14 -2.32 9.44
C LYS A 89 -4.08 -1.12 9.62
N LYS A 90 -3.88 -0.34 10.69
CA LYS A 90 -4.67 0.87 10.96
C LYS A 90 -4.50 1.92 9.85
N GLY A 91 -3.26 2.17 9.42
CA GLY A 91 -2.95 3.12 8.35
C GLY A 91 -3.49 2.72 6.97
N LEU A 92 -3.70 1.43 6.73
CA LEU A 92 -4.32 0.90 5.51
C LEU A 92 -5.86 0.92 5.55
N THR A 93 -6.45 0.85 6.75
CA THR A 93 -7.89 0.61 6.93
C THR A 93 -8.75 1.72 6.33
N LYS A 94 -8.32 2.99 6.44
CA LYS A 94 -9.08 4.14 5.92
C LYS A 94 -9.18 4.10 4.39
N PHE A 95 -8.07 3.82 3.72
CA PHE A 95 -8.03 3.62 2.28
C PHE A 95 -8.94 2.45 1.87
N TYR A 96 -8.76 1.28 2.49
CA TYR A 96 -9.50 0.07 2.14
C TYR A 96 -11.01 0.26 2.27
N LYS A 97 -11.51 0.76 3.40
CA LYS A 97 -12.95 0.98 3.60
C LYS A 97 -13.56 1.91 2.55
N ARG A 98 -12.81 2.92 2.11
CA ARG A 98 -13.26 3.88 1.09
C ARG A 98 -13.23 3.31 -0.32
N CYS A 99 -12.27 2.45 -0.63
CA CYS A 99 -12.06 1.91 -1.98
C CYS A 99 -12.66 0.52 -2.20
N TYR A 100 -12.96 -0.24 -1.15
CA TYR A 100 -13.59 -1.57 -1.23
C TYR A 100 -14.88 -1.60 -2.07
N PRO A 101 -15.79 -0.60 -1.98
CA PRO A 101 -16.99 -0.59 -2.83
C PRO A 101 -16.70 -0.54 -4.34
N LEU A 102 -15.51 -0.07 -4.75
CA LEU A 102 -15.11 -0.02 -6.17
C LEU A 102 -14.87 -1.42 -6.77
N LEU A 103 -14.72 -2.45 -5.92
CA LEU A 103 -14.59 -3.84 -6.38
C LEU A 103 -15.94 -4.47 -6.72
N ALA A 104 -17.04 -3.95 -6.18
CA ALA A 104 -18.40 -4.48 -6.42
C ALA A 104 -19.09 -3.84 -7.64
N ALA A 105 -18.54 -2.74 -8.15
CA ALA A 105 -19.06 -2.00 -9.30
C ALA A 105 -18.38 -2.38 -10.63
N SER A 106 -17.70 -3.53 -10.68
CA SER A 106 -16.94 -4.03 -11.84
C SER A 106 -17.67 -5.19 -12.51
#